data_AF-A0A9Q2KUB4-F1
#
_entry.id   AF-A0A9Q2KUB4-F1
#
_cell.length_a   1.000
_cell.length_b   1.000
_cell.length_c   1.000
_cell.angle_alpha   90.00
_cell.angle_beta   90.00
_cell.angle_gamma   90.00
#
_symmetry.space_group_name_H-M   'P 1'
#
loop_
_entity.id
_entity.type
_entity.pdbx_description
1 polymer ?
#
loop_
_entity_poly.entity_id
_entity_poly.type
_entity_poly.pdbx_seq_one_letter_code
_entity_poly.pdbx_strand_id
1 'polypeptide(L)' 'MVTPEKTCPYGLKAKALFEEKGWCFEDHILKTRAETDAFKHKYNLETTPLIFIDDKQIGGYSDLLEFLGQK' A
#
# COMPACT_ATOMS: atom_id res chain seq x y z
N MET A 1 -4.91 -2.94 3.18
CA MET A 1 -5.84 -3.41 2.14
C MET A 1 -6.73 -4.46 2.75
N VAL A 2 -8.03 -4.15 2.78
CA VAL A 2 -9.07 -4.92 3.44
C VAL A 2 -9.72 -5.81 2.38
N THR A 3 -9.46 -7.10 2.44
CA THR A 3 -10.40 -8.08 1.87
C THR A 3 -11.31 -8.56 3.00
N PRO A 4 -12.54 -9.02 2.71
CA PRO A 4 -13.41 -9.61 3.74
C PRO A 4 -12.78 -10.80 4.48
N GLU A 5 -11.73 -11.40 3.92
CA GLU A 5 -11.05 -12.57 4.48
C GLU A 5 -9.67 -12.28 5.09
N LYS A 6 -8.99 -11.19 4.71
CA LYS A 6 -7.68 -10.78 5.25
C LYS A 6 -7.50 -9.27 5.26
N THR A 7 -7.39 -8.73 6.47
CA THR A 7 -6.97 -7.34 6.73
C THR A 7 -5.44 -7.28 6.73
N CYS A 8 -4.83 -6.66 5.71
CA CYS A 8 -3.39 -6.41 5.75
C CYS A 8 -3.09 -5.26 6.73
N PRO A 9 -2.41 -5.51 7.86
CA PRO A 9 -2.19 -4.50 8.91
C PRO A 9 -1.34 -3.32 8.42
N TYR A 10 -0.38 -3.57 7.53
CA TYR A 10 0.49 -2.54 6.96
C TYR A 10 -0.25 -1.57 6.05
N GLY A 11 -1.24 -2.04 5.29
CA GLY A 11 -2.05 -1.15 4.47
C GLY A 11 -2.97 -0.24 5.29
N LEU A 12 -3.46 -0.72 6.44
CA LEU A 12 -4.21 0.14 7.38
C LEU A 12 -3.32 1.22 8.00
N LYS A 13 -2.09 0.86 8.40
CA LYS A 13 -1.12 1.83 8.92
C LYS A 13 -0.75 2.88 7.87
N ALA A 14 -0.51 2.47 6.62
CA ALA A 14 -0.24 3.40 5.52
C ALA A 14 -1.41 4.39 5.34
N LYS A 15 -2.64 3.88 5.28
CA LYS A 15 -3.86 4.69 5.17
C LYS A 15 -3.97 5.70 6.31
N ALA A 16 -3.89 5.24 7.55
CA ALA A 16 -3.99 6.11 8.73
C ALA A 16 -2.92 7.20 8.72
N LEU A 17 -1.72 6.89 8.26
CA LEU A 17 -0.62 7.84 8.18
C LEU A 17 -0.85 8.88 7.07
N PHE A 18 -1.44 8.50 5.93
CA PHE A 18 -1.84 9.46 4.91
C PHE A 18 -2.96 10.40 5.41
N GLU A 19 -3.93 9.86 6.15
CA GLU A 19 -4.98 10.64 6.79
C GLU A 19 -4.41 11.62 7.84
N GLU A 20 -3.46 11.17 8.67
CA GLU A 20 -2.79 12.02 9.68
C GLU A 20 -1.98 13.16 9.04
N LYS A 21 -1.34 12.89 7.89
CA LYS A 21 -0.60 13.91 7.13
C LYS A 21 -1.51 14.85 6.35
N GLY A 22 -2.82 14.57 6.26
CA GLY A 22 -3.78 15.34 5.47
C GLY A 22 -3.53 15.22 3.96
N TRP A 23 -2.96 14.11 3.50
CA TRP A 23 -2.69 13.88 2.09
C TRP A 23 -3.93 13.30 1.39
N CYS A 24 -4.19 13.73 0.16
CA CYS A 24 -5.16 13.06 -0.69
C CYS A 24 -4.55 11.76 -1.21
N PHE A 25 -5.16 10.62 -0.88
CA PHE A 25 -4.75 9.30 -1.36
C PHE A 25 -5.97 8.54 -1.88
N GLU A 26 -5.73 7.62 -2.82
CA GLU A 26 -6.73 6.69 -3.32
C GLU A 26 -6.36 5.27 -2.90
N ASP A 27 -7.29 4.58 -2.22
CA ASP A 27 -7.10 3.20 -1.77
C ASP A 27 -7.60 2.23 -2.85
N HIS A 28 -6.65 1.64 -3.59
CA HIS A 28 -6.95 0.55 -4.53
C HIS A 28 -6.99 -0.79 -3.81
N ILE A 29 -8.18 -1.20 -3.38
CA ILE A 29 -8.40 -2.48 -2.73
C ILE A 29 -8.43 -3.60 -3.77
N LEU A 30 -7.45 -4.51 -3.70
CA LEU A 30 -7.48 -5.78 -4.41
C LEU A 30 -8.43 -6.73 -3.67
N LYS A 31 -9.59 -7.03 -4.26
CA LYS A 31 -10.65 -7.81 -3.59
C LYS A 31 -10.46 -9.32 -3.75
N THR A 32 -9.85 -9.73 -4.86
CA THR A 32 -9.66 -11.14 -5.19
C THR A 32 -8.20 -11.57 -5.12
N ARG A 33 -7.99 -12.87 -4.88
CA ARG A 33 -6.66 -13.46 -4.95
C ARG A 33 -6.05 -13.34 -6.36
N ALA A 34 -6.86 -13.48 -7.40
CA ALA A 34 -6.42 -13.33 -8.78
C ALA A 34 -5.94 -11.91 -9.09
N GLU A 35 -6.65 -10.88 -8.63
CA GLU A 35 -6.17 -9.49 -8.74
C GLU A 35 -4.88 -9.28 -7.95
N THR A 36 -4.78 -9.86 -6.75
CA THR A 36 -3.54 -9.79 -5.95
C THR A 36 -2.36 -10.42 -6.67
N ASP A 37 -2.56 -11.59 -7.26
CA ASP A 37 -1.52 -12.33 -7.98
C ASP A 37 -1.11 -11.60 -9.27
N ALA A 38 -2.08 -11.15 -10.05
CA ALA A 38 -1.83 -10.33 -11.24
C ALA A 38 -1.10 -9.03 -10.91
N PHE A 39 -1.45 -8.37 -9.80
CA PHE A 39 -0.79 -7.15 -9.34
C PHE A 39 0.65 -7.43 -8.90
N LYS A 40 0.86 -8.50 -8.13
CA LYS A 40 2.21 -8.96 -7.74
C LYS A 40 3.06 -9.27 -8.96
N HIS A 41 2.51 -9.98 -9.94
CA HIS A 41 3.23 -10.32 -11.16
C HIS A 41 3.52 -9.07 -12.01
N LYS A 42 2.55 -8.15 -12.14
CA LYS A 42 2.70 -6.91 -12.92
C LYS A 42 3.81 -6.00 -12.38
N TYR A 43 3.89 -5.85 -11.06
CA TYR A 43 4.87 -4.99 -10.39
C TYR A 43 6.07 -5.76 -9.83
N ASN A 44 6.17 -7.06 -10.13
CA ASN A 44 7.20 -7.97 -9.65
C ASN A 44 7.43 -7.89 -8.13
N LEU A 45 6.34 -7.90 -7.36
CA LEU A 45 6.35 -7.77 -5.91
C LEU A 45 6.14 -9.11 -5.21
N GLU A 46 6.90 -9.33 -4.14
CA GLU A 46 6.71 -10.49 -3.26
C GLU A 46 5.56 -10.27 -2.26
N THR A 47 5.38 -9.03 -1.79
CA THR A 47 4.43 -8.68 -0.73
C THR A 47 3.63 -7.42 -1.05
N THR A 48 2.40 -7.35 -0.54
CA THR A 48 1.53 -6.17 -0.59
C THR A 48 1.49 -5.56 0.83
N PRO A 49 1.41 -4.23 0.99
CA PRO A 49 0.98 -3.21 0.01
C PRO A 49 2.12 -2.65 -0.86
N LEU A 50 1.75 -2.14 -2.04
CA LEU A 50 2.59 -1.25 -2.86
C LEU A 50 2.05 0.17 -2.74
N ILE A 51 2.95 1.12 -2.51
CA ILE A 51 2.61 2.52 -2.27
C ILE A 51 3.20 3.37 -3.37
N PHE A 52 2.37 4.25 -3.92
CA PHE A 52 2.76 5.25 -4.91
C PHE A 52 2.53 6.65 -4.34
N ILE A 53 3.47 7.55 -4.57
CA ILE A 53 3.35 8.97 -4.24
C ILE A 53 3.79 9.75 -5.47
N ASP A 54 2.94 10.62 -6.00
CA ASP A 54 3.26 11.47 -7.16
C ASP A 54 3.76 10.64 -8.37
N ASP A 55 3.04 9.56 -8.71
CA ASP A 55 3.41 8.58 -9.75
C ASP A 55 4.72 7.80 -9.50
N LYS A 56 5.43 8.07 -8.39
CA LYS A 56 6.62 7.31 -8.00
C LYS A 56 6.25 6.10 -7.15
N GLN A 57 6.74 4.94 -7.58
CA GLN A 57 6.71 3.73 -6.78
C GLN A 57 7.65 3.90 -5.58
N ILE A 58 7.09 4.00 -4.38
CA ILE A 58 7.86 4.10 -3.14
C ILE A 58 8.24 2.70 -2.65
N GLY A 59 7.30 1.76 -2.68
CA GLY A 59 7.52 0.39 -2.23
C GLY A 59 6.50 -0.02 -1.18
N GLY A 60 6.98 -0.64 -0.10
CA GLY A 60 6.14 -1.12 1.00
C GLY A 60 5.90 -0.04 2.06
N TYR A 61 5.34 -0.49 3.19
CA TYR A 61 5.10 0.40 4.34
C TYR A 61 6.40 0.95 4.94
N SER A 62 7.48 0.16 4.97
CA SER A 62 8.78 0.62 5.46
C SER A 62 9.33 1.74 4.58
N ASP A 63 9.28 1.58 3.26
CA ASP A 63 9.72 2.61 2.31
C ASP A 63 8.89 3.90 2.44
N LEU A 64 7.59 3.78 2.72
CA LEU A 64 6.74 4.94 3.02
C LEU A 64 7.24 5.69 4.27
N LEU A 65 7.61 4.99 5.35
CA LEU A 65 8.15 5.62 6.56
C LEU A 65 9.45 6.37 6.27
N GLU A 66 10.35 5.76 5.48
CA GLU A 66 11.59 6.39 5.05
C GLU A 66 11.34 7.62 4.17
N PHE A 67 10.39 7.54 3.23
CA PHE A 67 9.99 8.66 2.39
C PHE A 67 9.47 9.85 3.21
N LEU A 68 8.77 9.56 4.31
CA LEU A 68 8.21 10.58 5.21
C LEU A 68 9.23 11.15 6.21
N GLY A 69 10.44 10.61 6.25
CA GLY A 69 11.47 11.02 7.19
C GLY A 69 11.13 10.70 8.66
N GLN A 70 10.25 9.72 8.91
CA GLN A 70 10.02 9.21 10.27
C GLN A 70 11.09 8.19 10.62
N LYS A 71 12.23 8.65 11.15
CA LYS A 71 13.29 7.82 11.71
C LYS A 71 13.58 8.18 13.16
#